data_AF-A0A923FL16-F1
#
_entry.id   AF-A0A923FL16-F1
#
_cell.length_a   1.000
_cell.length_b   1.000
_cell.length_c   1.000
_cell.angle_alpha   90.00
_cell.angle_beta   90.00
_cell.angle_gamma   90.00
#
_symmetry.space_group_name_H-M   'P 1'
#
loop_
_entity.id
_entity.type
_entity.pdbx_description
1 polymer ?
#
loop_
_entity_poly.entity_id
_entity_poly.type
_entity_poly.pdbx_seq_one_letter_code
_entity_poly.pdbx_strand_id
1 'polypeptide(L)'
;MIYIEENSFERQLDLISALASQAPFDLVAWLYPESTIDTILGVSIYKSTTVNAVPATNYANDFIASCTPRLRATDAVINNIAQEKNLIVNNCDSLCIYSPENPEWQACTIGHEGMILVRDVALLDYLKSLDFNASLDAPPWW
;
A
#
# COMPACT_ATOMS: atom_id res chain seq x y z
N MET A 1 5.26 6.80 13.44
CA MET A 1 5.30 6.29 12.06
C MET A 1 6.73 5.94 11.73
N ILE A 2 6.94 4.85 11.01
CA ILE A 2 8.21 4.42 10.46
C ILE A 2 8.22 4.79 8.97
N TYR A 3 9.35 5.29 8.51
CA TYR A 3 9.64 5.66 7.12
C TYR A 3 10.69 4.70 6.59
N ILE A 4 10.47 4.18 5.38
CA ILE A 4 11.38 3.24 4.73
C ILE A 4 11.58 3.72 3.30
N GLU A 5 12.80 4.07 2.95
CA GLU A 5 13.20 4.37 1.58
C GLU A 5 13.42 3.03 0.84
N GLU A 6 12.53 2.70 -0.10
CA GLU A 6 12.60 1.48 -0.89
C GLU A 6 11.98 1.69 -2.28
N ASN A 7 12.83 1.69 -3.32
CA ASN A 7 12.44 1.92 -4.72
C ASN A 7 12.14 0.63 -5.48
N SER A 8 12.57 -0.53 -4.99
CA SER A 8 12.28 -1.80 -5.64
C SER A 8 10.84 -2.21 -5.34
N PHE A 9 10.03 -2.33 -6.40
CA PHE A 9 8.67 -2.84 -6.31
C PHE A 9 8.63 -4.23 -5.65
N GLU A 10 9.57 -5.11 -6.00
CA GLU A 10 9.70 -6.43 -5.41
C GLU A 10 9.92 -6.35 -3.90
N ARG A 11 10.84 -5.49 -3.44
CA ARG A 11 11.09 -5.28 -2.01
C ARG A 11 9.92 -4.63 -1.28
N GLN A 12 9.17 -3.74 -1.94
CA GLN A 12 7.93 -3.20 -1.41
C GLN A 12 6.89 -4.31 -1.19
N LEU A 13 6.77 -5.27 -2.12
CA LEU A 13 5.91 -6.44 -1.95
C LEU A 13 6.42 -7.40 -0.88
N ASP A 14 7.74 -7.59 -0.75
CA ASP A 14 8.33 -8.39 0.33
C ASP A 14 7.90 -7.84 1.71
N LEU A 15 7.86 -6.51 1.88
CA LEU A 15 7.38 -5.91 3.12
C LEU A 15 5.89 -6.20 3.35
N ILE A 16 5.05 -6.02 2.34
CA ILE A 16 3.62 -6.33 2.43
C ILE A 16 3.42 -7.80 2.83
N SER A 17 4.16 -8.71 2.21
CA SER A 17 4.14 -10.15 2.52
C SER A 17 4.59 -10.43 3.95
N ALA A 18 5.69 -9.83 4.39
CA ALA A 18 6.23 -10.00 5.74
C ALA A 18 5.31 -9.47 6.84
N LEU A 19 4.45 -8.48 6.55
CA LEU A 19 3.41 -8.02 7.47
C LEU A 19 2.16 -8.91 7.40
N ALA A 20 1.73 -9.28 6.19
CA ALA A 20 0.59 -10.17 5.96
C ALA A 20 0.78 -11.56 6.61
N SER A 21 2.01 -12.02 6.80
CA SER A 21 2.31 -13.28 7.49
C SER A 21 2.15 -13.21 9.01
N GLN A 22 2.15 -12.01 9.62
CA GLN A 22 2.10 -11.83 11.07
C GLN A 22 0.67 -11.74 11.60
N ALA A 23 -0.25 -11.21 10.78
CA ALA A 23 -1.64 -11.01 11.17
C ALA A 23 -2.54 -10.96 9.93
N PRO A 24 -3.84 -11.29 10.09
CA PRO A 24 -4.80 -11.13 9.02
C PRO A 24 -4.91 -9.65 8.63
N PHE A 25 -4.53 -9.30 7.40
CA PHE A 25 -4.72 -7.99 6.82
C PHE A 25 -5.54 -8.06 5.54
N ASP A 26 -6.12 -6.92 5.18
CA ASP A 26 -6.65 -6.69 3.84
C ASP A 26 -5.76 -5.68 3.11
N LEU A 27 -5.72 -5.75 1.79
CA LEU A 27 -4.99 -4.89 0.88
C LEU A 27 -5.99 -4.08 0.05
N VAL A 28 -5.69 -2.80 -0.12
CA VAL A 28 -6.38 -1.89 -1.05
C VAL A 28 -5.32 -1.26 -1.94
N ALA A 29 -5.53 -1.35 -3.25
CA ALA A 29 -4.74 -0.59 -4.22
C ALA A 29 -5.47 0.73 -4.51
N TRP A 30 -4.79 1.84 -4.21
CA TRP A 30 -5.27 3.20 -4.48
C TRP A 30 -4.77 3.64 -5.84
N LEU A 31 -5.67 4.18 -6.67
CA LEU A 31 -5.34 4.61 -8.02
C LEU A 31 -4.89 6.06 -8.04
N TYR A 32 -4.02 6.37 -9.00
CA TYR A 32 -3.71 7.75 -9.36
C TYR A 32 -4.99 8.49 -9.80
N PRO A 33 -5.11 9.81 -9.51
CA PRO A 33 -6.27 10.60 -9.92
C PRO A 33 -6.57 10.56 -11.43
N GLU A 34 -5.53 10.48 -12.25
CA GLU A 34 -5.58 10.43 -13.72
C GLU A 34 -5.82 9.02 -14.28
N SER A 35 -5.78 7.98 -13.45
CA SER A 35 -6.03 6.62 -13.92
C SER A 35 -7.49 6.47 -14.37
N THR A 36 -7.69 5.86 -15.54
CA THR A 36 -9.01 5.68 -16.16
C THR A 36 -9.45 4.22 -16.22
N ILE A 37 -8.68 3.31 -15.61
CA ILE A 37 -9.03 1.88 -15.60
C ILE A 37 -10.27 1.63 -14.74
N ASP A 38 -11.11 0.69 -15.17
CA ASP A 38 -12.31 0.27 -14.45
C ASP A 38 -12.11 -1.04 -13.67
N THR A 39 -10.99 -1.73 -13.95
CA THR A 39 -10.62 -3.01 -13.36
C THR A 39 -9.12 -3.12 -13.12
N ILE A 40 -8.72 -3.79 -12.04
CA ILE A 40 -7.34 -4.17 -11.73
C ILE A 40 -7.34 -5.40 -10.83
N LEU A 41 -6.37 -6.31 -10.91
CA LEU A 41 -6.33 -7.55 -10.12
C LEU A 41 -7.61 -8.41 -10.25
N GLY A 42 -8.29 -8.31 -11.40
CA GLY A 42 -9.56 -9.00 -11.66
C GLY A 42 -10.77 -8.46 -10.87
N VAL A 43 -10.67 -7.28 -10.24
CA VAL A 43 -11.76 -6.65 -9.49
C VAL A 43 -12.09 -5.26 -10.03
N SER A 44 -13.33 -4.84 -9.83
CA SER A 44 -13.80 -3.49 -10.22
C SER A 44 -13.18 -2.41 -9.33
N ILE A 45 -13.05 -1.22 -9.90
CA ILE A 45 -12.65 0.00 -9.21
C ILE A 45 -13.87 0.71 -8.61
N TYR A 46 -13.71 1.19 -7.38
CA TYR A 46 -14.72 1.89 -6.59
C TYR A 46 -14.24 3.26 -6.19
N LYS A 47 -15.19 4.14 -5.82
CA LYS A 47 -14.85 5.40 -5.15
C LYS A 47 -14.61 5.14 -3.67
N SER A 48 -13.64 5.83 -3.08
CA SER A 48 -13.24 5.69 -1.68
C SER A 48 -14.43 5.81 -0.70
N THR A 49 -15.41 6.66 -1.02
CA THR A 49 -16.64 6.85 -0.24
C THR A 49 -17.53 5.61 -0.13
N THR A 50 -17.28 4.57 -0.93
CA THR A 50 -18.02 3.31 -0.95
C THR A 50 -17.21 2.14 -0.37
N VAL A 51 -15.96 2.38 0.04
CA VAL A 51 -15.05 1.37 0.58
C VAL A 51 -14.67 1.78 2.01
N ASN A 52 -14.68 0.84 2.95
CA ASN A 52 -14.25 1.08 4.34
C ASN A 52 -12.71 1.13 4.45
N ALA A 53 -12.10 2.13 3.83
CA ALA A 53 -10.66 2.36 3.80
C ALA A 53 -10.36 3.85 3.52
N VAL A 54 -9.37 4.41 4.22
CA VAL A 54 -8.84 5.77 3.93
C VAL A 54 -7.49 5.68 3.22
N PRO A 55 -7.21 6.56 2.24
CA PRO A 55 -5.91 6.58 1.56
C PRO A 55 -4.79 7.08 2.48
N ALA A 56 -3.54 6.74 2.16
CA ALA A 56 -2.39 7.39 2.77
C ALA A 56 -2.12 8.78 2.19
N THR A 57 -2.42 8.96 0.90
CA THR A 57 -2.20 10.21 0.16
C THR A 57 -3.38 11.16 0.36
N ASN A 58 -3.09 12.42 0.64
CA ASN A 58 -4.07 13.50 0.60
C ASN A 58 -4.10 14.08 -0.82
N TYR A 59 -5.16 13.80 -1.56
CA TYR A 59 -5.36 14.35 -2.90
C TYR A 59 -5.89 15.79 -2.81
N ALA A 60 -5.37 16.68 -3.67
CA ALA A 60 -5.79 18.08 -3.69
C ALA A 60 -7.26 18.25 -4.16
N ASN A 61 -7.88 19.38 -3.80
CA ASN A 61 -9.18 19.84 -4.32
C ASN A 61 -10.36 18.88 -4.09
N ASP A 62 -10.47 18.28 -2.91
CA ASP A 62 -11.55 17.35 -2.53
C ASP A 62 -11.71 16.15 -3.48
N PHE A 63 -10.61 15.74 -4.14
CA PHE A 63 -10.65 14.63 -5.07
C PHE A 63 -11.03 13.32 -4.36
N ILE A 64 -12.09 12.67 -4.85
CA ILE A 64 -12.52 11.36 -4.36
C ILE A 64 -11.67 10.28 -5.04
N ALA A 65 -10.71 9.77 -4.28
CA ALA A 65 -9.82 8.70 -4.69
C ALA A 65 -10.59 7.47 -5.20
N SER A 66 -10.01 6.78 -6.18
CA SER A 66 -10.53 5.51 -6.68
C SER A 66 -9.65 4.37 -6.19
N CYS A 67 -10.23 3.22 -5.87
CA CYS A 67 -9.49 2.10 -5.30
C CYS A 67 -10.16 0.76 -5.60
N THR A 68 -9.42 -0.33 -5.36
CA THR A 68 -10.01 -1.67 -5.29
C THR A 68 -10.92 -1.81 -4.07
N PRO A 69 -11.81 -2.82 -4.02
CA PRO A 69 -12.32 -3.28 -2.74
C PRO A 69 -11.19 -3.76 -1.82
N ARG A 70 -11.51 -4.02 -0.55
CA ARG A 70 -10.59 -4.68 0.38
C ARG A 70 -10.39 -6.13 -0.03
N LEU A 71 -9.19 -6.46 -0.49
CA LEU A 71 -8.79 -7.82 -0.86
C LEU A 71 -8.07 -8.45 0.33
N ARG A 72 -8.36 -9.69 0.70
CA ARG A 72 -7.57 -10.34 1.75
C ARG A 72 -6.10 -10.42 1.31
N ALA A 73 -5.18 -9.95 2.13
CA ALA A 73 -3.74 -9.98 1.85
C ALA A 73 -3.21 -11.42 2.00
N THR A 74 -3.42 -12.23 0.96
CA THR A 74 -2.92 -13.61 0.86
C THR A 74 -1.74 -13.67 -0.09
N ASP A 75 -0.94 -14.74 0.00
CA ASP A 75 0.14 -15.02 -0.96
C ASP A 75 -0.37 -15.01 -2.40
N ALA A 76 -1.58 -15.51 -2.66
CA ALA A 76 -2.18 -15.48 -3.98
C ALA A 76 -2.43 -14.05 -4.49
N VAL A 77 -2.98 -13.18 -3.64
CA VAL A 77 -3.21 -11.76 -4.01
C VAL A 77 -1.88 -11.03 -4.22
N ILE A 78 -0.90 -11.25 -3.34
CA ILE A 78 0.44 -10.63 -3.47
C ILE A 78 1.15 -11.11 -4.74
N ASN A 79 1.06 -12.41 -5.05
CA ASN A 79 1.60 -12.96 -6.29
C ASN A 79 0.92 -12.40 -7.54
N ASN A 80 -0.41 -12.18 -7.50
CA ASN A 80 -1.12 -11.53 -8.60
C ASN A 80 -0.63 -10.09 -8.80
N ILE A 81 -0.40 -9.34 -7.71
CA ILE A 81 0.17 -7.98 -7.77
C ILE A 81 1.57 -8.01 -8.41
N ALA A 82 2.40 -8.99 -8.04
CA ALA A 82 3.73 -9.17 -8.63
C ALA A 82 3.65 -9.45 -10.14
N GLN A 83 2.71 -10.30 -10.58
CA GLN A 83 2.48 -10.62 -11.99
C GLN A 83 1.93 -9.42 -12.78
N GLU A 84 1.13 -8.57 -12.15
CA GLU A 84 0.56 -7.35 -12.74
C GLU A 84 1.41 -6.09 -12.50
N LYS A 85 2.70 -6.22 -12.15
CA LYS A 85 3.61 -5.11 -11.81
C LYS A 85 3.45 -3.87 -12.69
N ASN A 86 3.51 -4.03 -14.01
CA ASN A 86 3.42 -2.89 -14.93
C ASN A 86 2.06 -2.18 -14.87
N LEU A 87 0.98 -2.93 -14.67
CA LEU A 87 -0.36 -2.34 -14.53
C LEU A 87 -0.45 -1.57 -13.22
N ILE A 88 0.07 -2.14 -12.13
CA ILE A 88 0.09 -1.53 -10.80
C ILE A 88 0.93 -0.26 -10.79
N VAL A 89 2.18 -0.31 -11.23
CA VAL A 89 3.10 0.86 -11.23
C VAL A 89 2.55 2.02 -12.06
N ASN A 90 1.83 1.73 -13.15
CA ASN A 90 1.29 2.79 -14.03
C ASN A 90 -0.05 3.37 -13.57
N ASN A 91 -0.77 2.71 -12.65
CA ASN A 91 -2.13 3.11 -12.30
C ASN A 91 -2.37 3.29 -10.81
N CYS A 92 -1.51 2.73 -9.95
CA CYS A 92 -1.67 2.76 -8.51
C CYS A 92 -0.70 3.74 -7.87
N ASP A 93 -1.29 4.69 -7.15
CA ASP A 93 -0.61 5.63 -6.27
C ASP A 93 0.07 4.90 -5.10
N SER A 94 -0.68 4.01 -4.46
CA SER A 94 -0.21 3.26 -3.30
C SER A 94 -0.88 1.89 -3.14
N LEU A 95 -0.16 0.97 -2.50
CA LEU A 95 -0.70 -0.30 -2.02
C LEU A 95 -0.71 -0.26 -0.49
N CYS A 96 -1.91 -0.27 0.10
CA CYS A 96 -2.10 -0.11 1.53
C CYS A 96 -2.67 -1.38 2.16
N ILE A 97 -2.17 -1.75 3.33
CA ILE A 97 -2.74 -2.83 4.15
C ILE A 97 -3.50 -2.28 5.36
N TYR A 98 -4.57 -2.98 5.73
CA TYR A 98 -5.55 -2.57 6.74
C TYR A 98 -5.88 -3.74 7.66
N SER A 99 -5.99 -3.48 8.96
CA SER A 99 -6.58 -4.44 9.89
C SER A 99 -8.05 -4.67 9.53
N PRO A 100 -8.60 -5.89 9.66
CA PRO A 100 -9.99 -6.18 9.31
C PRO A 100 -10.96 -5.18 9.94
N GLU A 101 -11.91 -4.70 9.16
CA GLU A 101 -12.96 -3.73 9.56
C GLU A 101 -12.45 -2.33 9.96
N ASN A 102 -11.15 -2.13 10.13
CA ASN A 102 -10.57 -0.82 10.44
C ASN A 102 -10.31 -0.02 9.14
N PRO A 103 -10.88 1.18 8.98
CA PRO A 103 -10.63 2.01 7.80
C PRO A 103 -9.21 2.57 7.74
N GLU A 104 -8.48 2.62 8.84
CA GLU A 104 -7.12 3.18 8.91
C GLU A 104 -6.07 2.17 8.45
N TRP A 105 -5.22 2.60 7.52
CA TRP A 105 -4.11 1.79 7.03
C TRP A 105 -3.06 1.56 8.12
N GLN A 106 -2.38 0.42 8.04
CA GLN A 106 -1.31 0.01 8.96
C GLN A 106 0.07 0.18 8.32
N ALA A 107 0.16 -0.15 7.03
CA ALA A 107 1.31 0.16 6.20
C ALA A 107 0.86 0.48 4.77
N CYS A 108 1.62 1.31 4.07
CA CYS A 108 1.37 1.66 2.68
C CYS A 108 2.68 1.79 1.92
N THR A 109 2.76 1.19 0.73
CA THR A 109 3.83 1.45 -0.24
C THR A 109 3.38 2.57 -1.16
N ILE A 110 4.26 3.52 -1.44
CA ILE A 110 4.02 4.69 -2.29
C ILE A 110 5.07 4.61 -3.41
N GLY A 111 4.69 3.92 -4.48
CA GLY A 111 5.63 3.40 -5.47
C GLY A 111 6.45 4.49 -6.16
N HIS A 112 5.79 5.57 -6.56
CA HIS A 112 6.43 6.69 -7.28
C HIS A 112 7.40 7.50 -6.43
N GLU A 113 7.20 7.54 -5.12
CA GLU A 113 8.11 8.21 -4.18
C GLU A 113 9.21 7.28 -3.67
N GLY A 114 9.12 5.98 -3.94
CA GLY A 114 10.06 5.01 -3.39
C GLY A 114 9.98 4.90 -1.87
N MET A 115 8.77 5.00 -1.32
CA MET A 115 8.55 5.03 0.13
C MET A 115 7.62 3.94 0.61
N ILE A 116 7.87 3.46 1.83
CA ILE A 116 6.92 2.66 2.59
C ILE A 116 6.72 3.33 3.95
N LEU A 117 5.46 3.53 4.31
CA LEU A 117 5.05 4.06 5.61
C LEU A 117 4.47 2.94 6.45
N VAL A 118 4.88 2.83 7.71
CA VAL A 118 4.31 1.87 8.68
C VAL A 118 3.90 2.62 9.95
N ARG A 119 2.65 2.47 10.39
CA ARG A 119 2.16 3.23 11.56
C ARG A 119 2.70 2.70 12.88
N ASP A 120 2.79 1.38 13.01
CA ASP A 120 3.23 0.73 14.24
C ASP A 120 4.76 0.84 14.41
N VAL A 121 5.17 1.73 15.30
CA VAL A 121 6.58 1.99 15.61
C VAL A 121 7.26 0.81 16.32
N ALA A 122 6.50 -0.12 16.91
CA ALA A 122 7.05 -1.31 17.54
C ALA A 122 7.67 -2.28 16.52
N LEU A 123 7.34 -2.14 15.23
CA LEU A 123 7.89 -2.96 14.15
C LEU A 123 9.27 -2.51 13.68
N LEU A 124 9.84 -1.42 14.22
CA LEU A 124 11.10 -0.85 13.73
C LEU A 124 12.26 -1.87 13.71
N ASP A 125 12.51 -2.56 14.82
CA ASP A 125 13.62 -3.51 14.92
C ASP A 125 13.37 -4.75 14.05
N TYR A 126 12.11 -5.18 13.94
CA TYR A 126 11.72 -6.27 13.02
C TYR A 126 12.01 -5.89 11.57
N LEU A 127 11.58 -4.71 11.13
CA LEU A 127 11.80 -4.24 9.76
C LEU A 127 13.29 -4.08 9.44
N LYS A 128 14.09 -3.57 10.39
CA LYS A 128 15.55 -3.52 10.25
C LYS A 128 16.17 -4.91 10.14
N SER A 129 15.65 -5.91 10.86
CA SER A 129 16.11 -7.30 10.76
C SER A 129 15.81 -7.95 9.41
N LEU A 130 14.87 -7.39 8.64
CA LEU A 130 14.56 -7.78 7.26
C LEU A 130 15.36 -6.97 6.22
N ASP A 131 16.38 -6.23 6.66
CA ASP A 131 17.27 -5.42 5.82
C ASP A 131 16.56 -4.24 5.12
N PHE A 132 15.52 -3.69 5.75
CA PHE A 132 14.92 -2.42 5.31
C PHE A 132 15.62 -1.23 5.96
N ASN A 133 15.83 -0.16 5.18
CA ASN A 133 16.31 1.14 5.68
C ASN A 133 15.20 1.89 6.45
N ALA A 134 14.79 1.34 7.60
CA ALA A 134 13.69 1.84 8.41
C ALA A 134 14.14 2.88 9.44
N SER A 135 13.44 4.01 9.49
CA SER A 135 13.70 5.15 10.37
C SER A 135 12.40 5.65 11.02
N LEU A 136 12.51 6.28 12.19
CA LEU A 136 11.39 7.02 12.80
C LEU A 136 11.35 8.48 12.32
N ASP A 137 12.42 8.95 11.70
CA ASP A 137 12.53 10.27 11.09
C ASP A 137 12.23 10.16 9.60
N ALA A 138 11.36 11.03 9.10
CA ALA A 138 11.12 11.17 7.68
C ALA A 138 12.42 11.60 6.99
N PRO A 139 12.73 11.09 5.78
CA PRO A 139 13.87 11.59 5.05
C PRO A 139 13.66 13.07 4.69
N PRO A 140 14.71 13.91 4.61
CA PRO A 140 14.56 15.36 4.43
C PRO A 140 13.85 15.82 3.16
N TRP A 141 13.68 14.93 2.19
CA TRP A 141 13.04 15.19 0.90
C TRP A 141 11.55 14.82 0.87
N TRP A 142 11.05 14.15 1.92
CA TRP A 142 9.64 13.76 2.11
C TRP A 142 8.82 14.91 2.72
#